data_AF-A0A354U8L6-F1
#
_entry.id   AF-A0A354U8L6-F1
#
_cell.length_a   1.000
_cell.length_b   1.000
_cell.length_c   1.000
_cell.angle_alpha   90.00
_cell.angle_beta   90.00
_cell.angle_gamma   90.00
#
_symmetry.space_group_name_H-M   'P 1'
#
loop_
_entity.id
_entity.type
_entity.pdbx_description
1 polymer ?
#
loop_
_entity_poly.entity_id
_entity_poly.type
_entity_poly.pdbx_seq_one_letter_code
_entity_poly.pdbx_strand_id
1 'polypeptide(L)'
;ILDEAQNTTDDQMLMFLTRLGFNSQCVVAGDPSQTDLPSRKASGLGKAIRLLSKIDGISICRFDRGDVMRHSLVERIVSAYEQDSRAPETTREE
;
A
#
# COMPACT_ATOMS: atom_id res chain seq x y z
N ILE A 1 1.47 10.47 -10.90
CA ILE A 1 1.71 9.56 -9.77
C ILE A 1 0.34 9.12 -9.29
N LEU A 2 0.17 7.82 -9.06
CA LEU A 2 -0.99 7.29 -8.34
C LEU A 2 -0.48 6.84 -6.98
N ASP A 3 -1.03 7.41 -5.93
CA ASP A 3 -0.70 7.07 -4.54
C ASP A 3 -1.88 6.32 -3.89
N GLU A 4 -1.61 5.58 -2.82
CA GLU A 4 -2.58 4.70 -2.16
C GLU A 4 -3.26 3.73 -3.15
N ALA A 5 -2.50 3.23 -4.11
CA ALA A 5 -3.02 2.45 -5.23
C ALA A 5 -3.71 1.15 -4.80
N GLN A 6 -3.44 0.65 -3.60
CA GLN A 6 -4.14 -0.50 -3.03
C GLN A 6 -5.65 -0.27 -2.89
N ASN A 7 -6.08 0.99 -2.84
CA ASN A 7 -7.49 1.38 -2.75
C ASN A 7 -8.18 1.55 -4.11
N THR A 8 -7.51 1.20 -5.20
CA THR A 8 -8.10 1.18 -6.54
C THR A 8 -8.70 -0.19 -6.88
N THR A 9 -9.80 -0.20 -7.62
CA THR A 9 -10.30 -1.43 -8.28
C THR A 9 -9.51 -1.72 -9.55
N ASP A 10 -9.67 -2.94 -10.08
CA ASP A 10 -9.13 -3.33 -11.39
C ASP A 10 -9.46 -2.32 -12.50
N ASP A 11 -10.73 -1.90 -12.58
CA ASP A 11 -11.20 -0.96 -13.60
C ASP A 11 -10.58 0.44 -13.44
N GLN A 12 -10.43 0.90 -12.19
CA GLN A 12 -9.82 2.19 -11.89
C GLN A 12 -8.32 2.18 -12.22
N MET A 13 -7.62 1.09 -11.89
CA MET A 13 -6.21 0.92 -12.24
C MET A 13 -6.02 0.92 -13.76
N LEU A 14 -6.84 0.18 -14.50
CA LEU A 14 -6.78 0.17 -15.97
C LEU A 14 -7.10 1.55 -16.55
N MET A 15 -8.15 2.21 -16.05
CA MET A 15 -8.52 3.56 -16.44
C MET A 15 -7.39 4.56 -16.20
N PHE A 16 -6.62 4.41 -15.13
CA PHE A 16 -5.46 5.27 -14.87
C PHE A 16 -4.27 4.96 -15.80
N LEU A 17 -3.86 3.70 -15.90
CA LEU A 17 -2.67 3.30 -16.69
C LEU A 17 -2.81 3.64 -18.18
N THR A 18 -4.03 3.56 -18.72
CA THR A 18 -4.33 3.87 -20.12
C THR A 18 -4.34 5.37 -20.44
N ARG A 19 -4.17 6.25 -19.45
CA ARG A 19 -4.03 7.71 -19.66
C ARG A 19 -2.59 8.15 -19.92
N LEU A 20 -1.62 7.23 -19.88
CA LEU A 20 -0.23 7.54 -20.18
C LEU A 20 -0.06 7.98 -21.64
N GLY A 21 0.39 9.22 -21.83
CA GLY A 21 0.70 9.78 -23.15
C GLY A 21 2.18 9.62 -23.53
N PHE A 22 2.52 10.09 -24.73
CA PHE A 22 3.91 10.15 -25.19
C PHE A 22 4.76 11.03 -24.25
N ASN A 23 6.06 10.71 -24.13
CA ASN A 23 7.03 11.41 -23.28
C ASN A 23 6.57 11.62 -21.82
N SER A 24 5.74 10.70 -21.31
CA SER A 24 5.25 10.73 -19.93
C SER A 24 5.87 9.61 -19.12
N GLN A 25 6.03 9.84 -17.82
CA GLN A 25 6.40 8.82 -16.85
C GLN A 25 5.32 8.73 -15.78
N CYS A 26 5.11 7.54 -15.24
CA CYS A 26 4.21 7.34 -14.11
C CYS A 26 4.85 6.47 -13.05
N VAL A 27 4.58 6.84 -11.80
CA VAL A 27 4.85 6.02 -10.61
C VAL A 27 3.50 5.66 -10.00
N VAL A 28 3.32 4.39 -9.68
CA VAL A 28 2.19 3.86 -8.91
C VAL A 28 2.76 3.37 -7.59
N ALA A 29 2.31 3.97 -6.49
CA ALA A 29 2.73 3.67 -5.13
C ALA A 29 1.54 3.14 -4.32
N GLY A 30 1.80 2.21 -3.42
CA GLY A 30 0.80 1.66 -2.51
C GLY A 30 1.29 0.43 -1.78
N ASP A 31 0.63 0.11 -0.67
CA ASP A 31 0.90 -1.08 0.14
C ASP A 31 -0.23 -2.12 -0.07
N PRO A 32 0.02 -3.23 -0.77
CA PRO A 32 -1.01 -4.23 -1.03
C PRO A 32 -1.57 -4.89 0.25
N SER A 33 -0.90 -4.76 1.40
CA SER A 33 -1.36 -5.30 2.68
C SER A 33 -2.37 -4.41 3.41
N GLN A 34 -2.53 -3.15 3.00
CA GLN A 34 -3.36 -2.13 3.68
C GLN A 34 -4.54 -1.67 2.79
N THR A 35 -5.30 -2.64 2.27
CA THR A 35 -6.47 -2.34 1.42
C THR A 35 -7.67 -1.91 2.25
N ASP A 36 -8.23 -0.74 1.94
CA ASP A 36 -9.48 -0.21 2.53
C ASP A 36 -10.73 -0.58 1.72
N LEU A 37 -10.57 -1.33 0.63
CA LEU A 37 -11.69 -1.74 -0.20
C LEU A 37 -12.65 -2.67 0.57
N PRO A 38 -13.97 -2.58 0.33
CA PRO A 38 -14.93 -3.52 0.87
C PRO A 38 -14.54 -4.96 0.50
N SER A 39 -14.72 -5.92 1.42
CA SER A 39 -14.20 -7.30 1.33
C SER A 39 -14.48 -8.08 0.04
N ARG A 40 -15.45 -7.64 -0.77
CA ARG A 40 -15.81 -8.26 -2.06
C ARG A 40 -15.06 -7.68 -3.27
N LYS A 41 -14.32 -6.58 -3.12
CA LYS A 41 -13.57 -5.96 -4.21
C LYS A 41 -12.09 -6.27 -4.07
N ALA A 42 -11.54 -6.96 -5.07
CA ALA A 42 -10.10 -7.15 -5.16
C ALA A 42 -9.40 -5.82 -5.49
N SER A 43 -8.24 -5.60 -4.87
CA SER A 43 -7.38 -4.46 -5.18
C SER A 43 -6.75 -4.59 -6.57
N GLY A 44 -6.89 -3.53 -7.36
CA GLY A 44 -6.27 -3.39 -8.68
C GLY A 44 -4.75 -3.40 -8.62
N LEU A 45 -4.14 -2.95 -7.52
CA LEU A 45 -2.69 -2.94 -7.33
C LEU A 45 -2.10 -4.35 -7.34
N GLY A 46 -2.68 -5.27 -6.57
CA GLY A 46 -2.17 -6.66 -6.51
C GLY A 46 -2.22 -7.35 -7.86
N LYS A 47 -3.29 -7.14 -8.63
CA LYS A 47 -3.42 -7.66 -9.99
C LYS A 47 -2.44 -7.00 -10.95
N ALA A 48 -2.27 -5.68 -10.88
CA ALA A 48 -1.33 -4.93 -11.72
C ALA A 48 0.11 -5.40 -11.52
N ILE A 49 0.57 -5.57 -10.28
CA ILE A 49 1.91 -6.10 -9.98
C ILE A 49 2.13 -7.44 -10.69
N ARG A 50 1.15 -8.35 -10.65
CA ARG A 50 1.25 -9.66 -11.31
C ARG A 50 1.28 -9.54 -12.83
N LEU A 51 0.36 -8.78 -13.43
CA LEU A 51 0.21 -8.69 -14.88
C LEU A 51 1.32 -7.88 -15.55
N LEU A 52 1.72 -6.76 -14.94
CA LEU A 52 2.66 -5.80 -15.52
C LEU A 52 4.12 -6.21 -15.30
N SER A 53 4.41 -7.16 -14.41
CA SER A 53 5.77 -7.68 -14.15
C SER A 53 6.52 -8.24 -15.37
N LYS A 54 5.80 -8.53 -16.45
CA LYS A 54 6.33 -9.11 -17.68
C LYS A 54 6.37 -8.12 -18.85
N ILE A 55 6.03 -6.85 -18.61
CA ILE A 55 5.93 -5.83 -19.66
C ILE A 55 7.21 -5.00 -19.67
N ASP A 56 7.88 -4.97 -20.82
CA ASP A 56 9.06 -4.13 -21.02
C ASP A 56 8.74 -2.65 -20.81
N GLY A 57 9.63 -1.94 -20.12
CA GLY A 57 9.43 -0.53 -19.76
C GLY A 57 8.70 -0.30 -18.45
N ILE A 58 8.25 -1.36 -17.76
CA ILE A 58 7.68 -1.28 -16.41
C ILE A 58 8.63 -1.93 -15.40
N SER A 59 8.94 -1.23 -14.32
CA SER A 59 9.72 -1.75 -13.20
C SER A 59 8.87 -1.82 -11.94
N ILE A 60 9.05 -2.89 -11.16
CA ILE A 60 8.37 -3.08 -9.87
C ILE A 60 9.41 -2.97 -8.77
N CYS A 61 9.36 -1.87 -8.03
CA CYS A 61 10.20 -1.65 -6.85
C CYS A 61 9.43 -2.11 -5.61
N ARG A 62 9.98 -3.06 -4.86
CA ARG A 62 9.42 -3.50 -3.58
C ARG A 62 10.28 -2.93 -2.46
N PHE A 63 9.63 -2.26 -1.54
CA PHE A 63 10.24 -1.79 -0.30
C PHE A 63 9.88 -2.74 0.83
N ASP A 64 10.76 -2.88 1.80
CA ASP A 64 10.50 -3.59 3.04
C ASP A 64 10.61 -2.66 4.27
N ARG A 65 10.53 -3.23 5.47
CA ARG A 65 10.60 -2.43 6.71
C ARG A 65 11.94 -1.73 6.90
N GLY A 66 13.02 -2.27 6.35
CA GLY A 66 14.37 -1.70 6.41
C GLY A 66 14.52 -0.44 5.57
N ASP A 67 13.69 -0.26 4.55
CA ASP A 67 13.66 0.95 3.72
C ASP A 67 12.93 2.13 4.38
N VAL A 68 12.28 1.90 5.52
CA VAL A 68 11.43 2.90 6.17
C VAL A 68 12.25 3.72 7.17
N MET A 69 12.70 4.90 6.75
CA MET A 69 13.32 5.87 7.65
C MET A 69 12.26 6.70 8.38
N ARG A 70 12.16 6.51 9.70
CA ARG A 70 11.29 7.30 10.58
C ARG A 70 12.14 8.21 11.45
N HIS A 71 11.59 9.39 11.75
CA HIS A 71 12.17 10.23 12.78
C HIS A 71 12.06 9.52 14.14
N SER A 72 13.07 9.65 15.00
CA SER A 72 13.13 8.98 16.32
C SER A 72 11.90 9.23 17.20
N LEU A 73 11.31 10.44 17.10
CA LEU A 73 10.05 10.75 17.76
C LEU A 73 8.89 9.87 17.28
N VAL A 74 8.77 9.63 15.98
CA VAL A 74 7.71 8.81 15.40
C VAL A 74 7.86 7.36 15.83
N GLU A 75 9.09 6.83 15.87
CA GLU A 75 9.35 5.48 16.38
C GLU A 75 8.92 5.32 17.84
N ARG A 76 9.22 6.32 18.69
CA ARG A 76 8.77 6.35 20.08
C ARG A 76 7.25 6.38 20.20
N ILE A 77 6.57 7.14 19.35
CA ILE A 77 5.10 7.19 19.31
C ILE A 77 4.54 5.82 18.93
N VAL A 78 5.02 5.23 17.83
CA VAL A 78 4.57 3.89 17.37
C VAL A 78 4.80 2.85 18.46
N SER A 79 5.98 2.85 19.07
CA SER A 79 6.33 1.93 20.16
C SER A 79 5.39 2.05 21.36
N ALA A 80 4.95 3.27 21.70
CA ALA A 80 4.02 3.49 22.80
C ALA A 80 2.63 2.87 22.49
N TYR A 81 2.12 3.02 21.26
CA TYR A 81 0.85 2.43 20.85
C TYR A 81 0.92 0.89 20.73
N GLU A 82 2.05 0.35 20.28
CA GLU A 82 2.26 -1.11 20.22
C GLU A 82 2.32 -1.77 21.61
N GLN A 83 2.77 -1.04 22.63
CA GLN A 83 2.79 -1.53 24.02
C GLN A 83 1.39 -1.59 24.63
N ASP A 84 0.56 -0.57 24.38
CA ASP A 84 -0.83 -0.51 24.84
C ASP A 84 -1.67 -1.63 24.23
N SER A 85 -1.56 -1.81 22.91
CA SER A 85 -2.28 -2.86 22.17
C SER A 85 -1.84 -4.30 22.50
N ARG A 86 -0.72 -4.48 23.22
CA ARG A 86 -0.25 -5.78 23.73
C ARG A 86 -0.52 -5.98 25.22
N ALA A 87 -1.03 -4.98 25.93
CA ALA A 87 -1.48 -5.18 27.30
C ALA A 87 -2.69 -6.14 27.28
N PRO A 88 -2.65 -7.25 28.04
CA PRO A 88 -3.82 -8.12 28.13
C PRO A 88 -5.00 -7.30 28.67
N GLU A 89 -6.18 -7.46 28.07
CA GLU A 89 -7.44 -7.02 28.66
C GLU A 89 -7.57 -7.66 30.05
N THR A 90 -7.05 -7.01 31.08
CA THR A 90 -7.36 -7.35 32.46
C THR A 90 -8.82 -6.95 32.65
N THR A 91 -9.68 -7.95 32.53
CA THR A 91 -11.02 -8.08 33.12
C THR A 91 -11.41 -6.86 33.94
N ARG A 92 -12.15 -5.92 33.32
CA ARG A 92 -13.00 -5.00 34.08
C ARG A 92 -14.25 -5.77 34.47
N GLU A 93 -14.12 -6.57 35.53
CA GLU A 93 -15.26 -7.03 36.32
C GLU A 93 -15.51 -6.00 37.42
N GLU A 94 -16.62 -5.28 37.32
CA GLU A 94 -17.42 -4.79 38.45
C GLU A 94 -18.88 -5.17 38.19
#